data_AF-S6F6M4-F1
#
_entry.id   AF-S6F6M4-F1
#
_cell.length_a   1.000
_cell.length_b   1.000
_cell.length_c   1.000
_cell.angle_alpha   90.00
_cell.angle_beta   90.00
_cell.angle_gamma   90.00
#
_symmetry.space_group_name_H-M   'P 1'
#
loop_
_entity.id
_entity.type
_entity.pdbx_description
1 polymer ?
#
loop_
_entity_poly.entity_id
_entity_poly.type
_entity_poly.pdbx_seq_one_letter_code
_entity_poly.pdbx_strand_id
1 'polypeptide(L)' 'MKFKQWLKIGVGKRNDNFDAFYDFASQDVTYPWKKSYEKQLEYLMNQNVDVSYLEVLRDAYFAYMTVWL' A
#
# COMPACT_ATOMS: atom_id res chain seq x y z
N MET A 1 -13.34 7.24 1.30
CA MET A 1 -12.68 6.42 2.35
C MET A 1 -11.16 6.61 2.26
N LYS A 2 -10.35 6.56 3.34
CA LYS A 2 -8.89 6.74 3.23
C LYS A 2 -8.20 5.50 2.66
N PHE A 3 -7.10 5.66 1.90
CA PHE A 3 -6.34 4.53 1.31
C PHE A 3 -5.95 3.46 2.34
N LYS A 4 -5.38 3.83 3.49
CA LYS A 4 -5.05 2.88 4.58
C LYS A 4 -6.26 2.06 5.04
N GLN A 5 -7.44 2.67 5.13
CA GLN A 5 -8.67 1.97 5.54
C GLN A 5 -9.16 1.03 4.43
N TRP A 6 -9.08 1.46 3.17
CA TRP A 6 -9.40 0.60 2.02
C TRP A 6 -8.48 -0.63 1.97
N LEU A 7 -7.17 -0.44 2.21
CA LEU A 7 -6.22 -1.55 2.30
C LEU A 7 -6.60 -2.53 3.41
N LYS A 8 -6.89 -2.02 4.61
CA LYS A 8 -7.33 -2.84 5.75
C LYS A 8 -8.55 -3.71 5.43
N ILE A 9 -9.51 -3.20 4.65
CA ILE A 9 -10.71 -3.97 4.24
C ILE A 9 -10.35 -5.08 3.25
N GLY A 10 -9.29 -4.91 2.46
CA GLY A 10 -8.80 -5.87 1.48
C GLY A 10 -7.98 -7.02 2.07
N VAL A 11 -7.51 -6.88 3.32
CA VAL A 11 -6.72 -7.93 4.00
C VAL A 11 -7.53 -9.23 4.10
N GLY A 12 -6.93 -10.35 3.75
CA GLY A 12 -7.56 -11.68 3.71
C GLY A 12 -8.56 -11.89 2.57
N LYS A 13 -8.72 -10.91 1.66
CA LYS A 13 -9.62 -10.99 0.50
C LYS A 13 -8.91 -10.90 -0.84
N ARG A 14 -7.64 -10.48 -0.84
CA ARG A 14 -6.82 -10.30 -2.05
C ARG A 14 -5.80 -11.43 -2.15
N ASN A 15 -4.51 -11.16 -1.92
CA ASN A 15 -3.45 -12.16 -1.99
C ASN A 15 -2.44 -11.94 -0.86
N ASP A 16 -1.57 -12.93 -0.64
CA ASP A 16 -0.61 -12.91 0.47
C ASP A 16 0.35 -11.70 0.40
N ASN A 17 0.74 -11.27 -0.80
CA ASN A 17 1.60 -10.09 -0.99
C ASN A 17 0.90 -8.79 -0.58
N PHE A 18 -0.41 -8.69 -0.82
CA PHE A 18 -1.23 -7.56 -0.41
C PHE A 18 -1.31 -7.47 1.12
N ASP A 19 -1.52 -8.61 1.77
CA ASP A 19 -1.60 -8.70 3.22
C ASP A 19 -0.23 -8.38 3.84
N ALA A 20 0.85 -8.95 3.30
CA ALA A 20 2.23 -8.68 3.73
C ALA A 20 2.61 -7.20 3.58
N PHE A 21 2.24 -6.56 2.46
CA PHE A 21 2.45 -5.13 2.27
C PHE A 21 1.70 -4.29 3.31
N TYR A 22 0.42 -4.59 3.57
CA TYR A 22 -0.36 -3.86 4.55
C TYR A 22 0.22 -3.99 5.96
N ASP A 23 0.67 -5.20 6.34
CA ASP A 23 1.29 -5.47 7.63
C ASP A 23 2.62 -4.73 7.77
N PHE A 24 3.50 -4.81 6.76
CA PHE A 24 4.74 -4.05 6.70
C PHE A 24 4.49 -2.55 6.92
N ALA A 25 3.62 -1.95 6.10
CA ALA A 25 3.36 -0.51 6.17
C ALA A 25 2.64 -0.11 7.47
N SER A 26 1.91 -1.02 8.11
CA SER A 26 1.17 -0.75 9.35
C SER A 26 2.04 -0.85 10.59
N GLN A 27 3.06 -1.72 10.58
CA GLN A 27 4.05 -1.84 11.66
C GLN A 27 5.06 -0.69 11.63
N ASP A 28 5.31 -0.12 10.46
CA ASP A 28 6.20 1.02 10.29
C ASP A 28 5.51 2.36 10.63
N VAL A 29 5.92 2.96 11.75
CA VAL A 29 5.41 4.26 12.22
C VAL A 29 5.79 5.43 11.32
N THR A 30 6.81 5.26 10.48
CA THR A 30 7.33 6.29 9.58
C THR A 30 6.73 6.20 8.17
N TYR A 31 6.00 5.12 7.88
CA TYR A 31 5.37 4.93 6.57
C TYR A 31 4.43 6.11 6.23
N PRO A 32 4.55 6.74 5.05
CA PRO A 32 3.94 8.02 4.75
C PRO A 32 2.46 7.91 4.31
N TRP A 33 1.61 7.31 5.16
CA TRP A 33 0.18 7.06 4.91
C TRP A 33 -0.67 8.25 4.46
N LYS A 34 -0.27 9.47 4.85
CA LYS A 34 -0.99 10.73 4.57
C LYS A 34 -0.42 11.48 3.37
N LYS A 35 0.58 10.92 2.68
CA LYS A 35 1.24 11.53 1.52
C LYS A 35 0.73 10.93 0.22
N SER A 36 1.09 11.56 -0.89
CA SER A 36 0.72 11.11 -2.23
C SER A 36 1.31 9.73 -2.56
N TYR A 37 0.80 9.12 -3.62
CA TYR A 37 1.31 7.87 -4.16
C TYR A 37 2.83 7.93 -4.41
N GLU A 38 3.33 9.01 -5.02
CA GLU A 38 4.75 9.16 -5.35
C GLU A 38 5.62 9.14 -4.10
N LYS A 39 5.14 9.71 -2.99
CA LYS A 39 5.87 9.71 -1.71
C LYS A 39 5.86 8.35 -1.01
N GLN A 40 4.80 7.56 -1.19
CA GLN A 40 4.78 6.18 -0.71
C GLN A 40 5.70 5.29 -1.57
N LEU A 41 5.73 5.52 -2.88
CA LEU A 41 6.63 4.82 -3.80
C LEU A 41 8.11 5.13 -3.50
N GLU A 42 8.45 6.42 -3.39
CA GLU A 42 9.80 6.88 -3.01
C GLU A 42 10.24 6.28 -1.68
N TYR A 43 9.33 6.20 -0.70
CA TYR A 43 9.62 5.57 0.58
C TYR A 43 10.01 4.09 0.42
N LEU A 44 9.20 3.30 -0.30
CA LEU A 44 9.48 1.89 -0.53
C LEU A 44 10.80 1.69 -1.29
N MET A 45 11.06 2.50 -2.31
CA MET A 45 12.32 2.45 -3.07
C MET A 45 13.54 2.74 -2.18
N ASN A 46 13.43 3.67 -1.24
CA ASN A 46 14.52 4.04 -0.34
C ASN A 46 14.77 3.03 0.79
N GLN A 47 13.74 2.26 1.18
CA GLN A 47 13.85 1.23 2.23
C GLN A 47 14.42 -0.10 1.72
N ASN A 48 14.73 -0.21 0.42
CA ASN A 48 15.24 -1.43 -0.22
C ASN A 48 14.36 -2.66 0.09
N VAL A 49 13.04 -2.44 0.09
CA VAL A 49 12.02 -3.46 0.36
C VAL A 49 11.81 -4.38 -0.83
N ASP A 50 11.08 -5.47 -0.60
CA ASP A 50 10.70 -6.41 -1.64
C ASP A 50 10.02 -5.71 -2.82
N VAL A 51 10.43 -6.05 -4.05
CA VAL A 51 9.90 -5.48 -5.30
C VAL A 51 8.38 -5.68 -5.41
N SER A 52 7.87 -6.79 -4.86
CA SER A 52 6.43 -7.06 -4.83
C SER A 52 5.63 -5.99 -4.07
N TYR A 53 6.21 -5.28 -3.10
CA TYR A 53 5.52 -4.20 -2.40
C TYR A 53 5.32 -2.97 -3.29
N LEU A 54 6.21 -2.73 -4.25
CA LEU A 54 6.06 -1.67 -5.25
C LEU A 54 4.89 -2.00 -6.19
N GLU A 55 4.81 -3.25 -6.63
CA GLU A 55 3.71 -3.74 -7.49
C GLU A 55 2.37 -3.69 -6.76
N VAL A 56 2.34 -4.15 -5.50
CA VAL A 56 1.14 -4.09 -4.66
C VAL A 56 0.71 -2.64 -4.44
N LEU A 57 1.63 -1.72 -4.11
CA LEU A 57 1.29 -0.31 -3.92
C LEU A 57 0.68 0.28 -5.20
N ARG A 58 1.30 0.04 -6.36
CA ARG A 58 0.78 0.48 -7.66
C ARG A 58 -0.64 -0.04 -7.88
N ASP A 59 -0.82 -1.35 -7.87
CA ASP A 59 -2.08 -2.00 -8.23
C ASP A 59 -3.18 -1.66 -7.22
N ALA A 60 -2.86 -1.63 -5.93
CA ALA A 60 -3.78 -1.24 -4.87
C ALA A 60 -4.20 0.23 -5.00
N TYR A 61 -3.27 1.13 -5.33
CA TYR A 61 -3.57 2.55 -5.47
C TYR A 61 -4.45 2.81 -6.71
N PHE A 62 -4.14 2.19 -7.85
CA PHE A 62 -5.01 2.26 -9.03
C PHE A 62 -6.40 1.71 -8.74
N ALA A 63 -6.51 0.52 -8.11
CA ALA A 63 -7.79 -0.05 -7.73
C ALA A 63 -8.57 0.83 -6.74
N TYR A 64 -7.88 1.48 -5.80
CA TYR A 64 -8.49 2.42 -4.87
C TYR A 64 -9.05 3.65 -5.59
N MET A 65 -8.35 4.15 -6.61
CA MET A 65 -8.79 5.29 -7.43
C MET A 65 -9.94 4.93 -8.38
N THR A 66 -10.01 3.68 -8.88
CA THR A 66 -11.05 3.25 -9.83
C THR A 66 -12.33 2.75 -9.16
N VAL A 67 -12.29 2.25 -7.93
CA VAL A 67 -13.49 1.77 -7.22
C VAL A 67 -14.28 2.92 -6.56
N TRP A 68 -13.82 4.17 -6.69
CA TRP A 68 -14.50 5.38 -6.20
C TRP A 68 -14.85 6.41 -7.30
N LEU A 69 -14.80 6.00 -8.58
CA LEU A 69 -15.39 6.68 -9.73
C LEU A 69 -16.39 5.73 -10.41
#